data_AF-A0A8H5AQW0-F1
#
_entry.id   AF-A0A8H5AQW0-F1
#
_cell.length_a   1.000
_cell.length_b   1.000
_cell.length_c   1.000
_cell.angle_alpha   90.00
_cell.angle_beta   90.00
_cell.angle_gamma   90.00
#
_symmetry.space_group_name_H-M   'P 1'
#
loop_
_entity.id
_entity.type
_entity.pdbx_description
1 polymer ?
#
loop_
_entity_poly.entity_id
_entity_poly.type
_entity_poly.pdbx_seq_one_letter_code
_entity_poly.pdbx_strand_id
1 'polypeptide(L)'
;MNHQYDVDKATRLLGDIGKGQLQTIADGFVSLAQAEIDKMRLMDIQYPPSTRIMDGEDEVVFKVQGVMCGKLLPPFTESPVSSPRSKGLSRIRNLRQHVKVTGFGSSEYDAYMDKLQTVHDAFAQHARDREVDQIEFIPYEGHQSLEVHSRYFTDRALVPYEKNQAFLPGVDPFDVLRKLQPDEFIHAADNVVEYCVRAVANGSTTYGPCEPSVFKVGDVVEVAFSCVGVPIKGQRMRILLQLRGLTLLDNTIRKESERTTRMTMALVALNRTPRRKRLYLTEEEVCGDAHGTKRTRRSEDSRERVPAPVFAPVTETEVGNEEGEIIEVEGSDGSSTVGGGEGDGDGAAEGEADGEGEGGGDVEGNEGEDDSAEAVSGGELEEGEMLPDLPDSDDEDVHGVEGEGGGDDAAEAGERGDAMNVD
;
A
#
# COMPACT_ATOMS: atom_id res chain seq x y z
N MET A 1 8.01 14.69 -8.84
CA MET A 1 8.92 15.45 -7.95
C MET A 1 9.14 16.82 -8.59
N ASN A 2 9.73 17.78 -7.88
CA ASN A 2 10.06 19.06 -8.53
C ASN A 2 11.40 18.94 -9.29
N HIS A 3 11.64 19.84 -10.23
CA HIS A 3 12.86 19.85 -11.07
C HIS A 3 14.15 20.19 -10.32
N GLN A 4 14.07 20.56 -9.03
CA GLN A 4 15.21 20.85 -8.15
C GLN A 4 15.55 19.66 -7.24
N TYR A 5 14.88 18.51 -7.42
CA TYR A 5 15.17 17.30 -6.66
C TYR A 5 16.46 16.66 -7.19
N ASP A 6 17.44 16.47 -6.31
CA ASP A 6 18.73 15.89 -6.66
C ASP A 6 18.64 14.35 -6.64
N VAL A 7 18.37 13.79 -7.83
CA VAL A 7 18.21 12.34 -8.03
C VAL A 7 19.52 11.60 -7.71
N ASP A 8 20.67 12.12 -8.15
CA ASP A 8 21.97 11.49 -7.93
C ASP A 8 22.31 11.40 -6.44
N LYS A 9 22.04 12.46 -5.69
CA LYS A 9 22.21 12.48 -4.23
C LYS A 9 21.28 11.46 -3.56
N ALA A 10 20.04 11.31 -4.03
CA ALA A 10 19.10 10.35 -3.49
C ALA A 10 19.52 8.90 -3.77
N THR A 11 19.96 8.61 -4.98
CA THR A 11 20.48 7.30 -5.39
C THR A 11 21.72 6.90 -4.58
N ARG A 12 22.66 7.82 -4.35
CA ARG A 12 23.83 7.57 -3.48
C ARG A 12 23.42 7.29 -2.04
N LEU A 13 22.50 8.10 -1.51
CA LEU A 13 21.99 7.92 -0.15
C LEU A 13 21.30 6.57 0.04
N LEU A 14 20.54 6.09 -0.97
CA LEU A 14 19.96 4.75 -0.95
C LEU A 14 21.04 3.66 -0.87
N GLY A 15 22.08 3.75 -1.71
CA GLY A 15 23.20 2.79 -1.68
C GLY A 15 23.95 2.79 -0.34
N ASP A 16 24.12 3.96 0.28
CA ASP A 16 24.77 4.08 1.59
C ASP A 16 23.91 3.50 2.72
N ILE A 17 22.59 3.73 2.71
CA ILE A 17 21.68 3.17 3.70
C ILE A 17 21.56 1.65 3.54
N GLY A 18 21.50 1.15 2.30
CA GLY A 18 21.41 -0.28 1.99
C GLY A 18 22.58 -1.08 2.58
N LYS A 19 23.80 -0.53 2.54
CA LYS A 19 25.00 -1.17 3.12
C LYS A 19 24.97 -1.21 4.64
N GLY A 20 24.33 -0.24 5.29
CA GLY A 20 24.31 -0.11 6.76
C GLY A 20 23.29 -1.03 7.46
N GLN A 21 22.23 -1.46 6.77
CA GLN A 21 21.10 -2.20 7.38
C GLN A 21 21.21 -3.74 7.25
N LEU A 22 22.34 -4.29 6.78
CA LEU A 22 22.52 -5.72 6.48
C LEU A 22 22.38 -6.70 7.68
N GLN A 23 22.02 -6.27 8.89
CA GLN A 23 22.23 -7.09 10.11
C GLN A 23 21.09 -7.18 11.14
N THR A 24 19.89 -6.66 10.91
CA THR A 24 18.80 -6.82 11.91
C THR A 24 17.68 -7.72 11.39
N ILE A 25 17.93 -9.03 11.40
CA ILE A 25 16.87 -10.05 11.36
C ILE A 25 16.41 -10.24 12.81
N ALA A 26 15.51 -9.36 13.26
CA ALA A 26 14.77 -9.56 14.48
C ALA A 26 13.29 -9.39 14.14
N ASP A 27 12.46 -10.29 14.64
CA ASP A 27 11.00 -10.17 14.68
C ASP A 27 10.25 -10.29 13.32
N GLY A 28 10.61 -11.26 12.47
CA GLY A 28 9.82 -11.60 11.27
C GLY A 28 9.94 -10.64 10.08
N PHE A 29 10.78 -9.61 10.20
CA PHE A 29 11.12 -8.70 9.11
C PHE A 29 12.36 -9.16 8.35
N VAL A 30 12.26 -9.26 7.03
CA VAL A 30 13.36 -9.70 6.16
C VAL A 30 13.63 -8.66 5.07
N SER A 31 14.90 -8.28 4.89
CA SER A 31 15.28 -7.48 3.72
C SER A 31 15.05 -8.28 2.44
N LEU A 32 14.30 -7.74 1.49
CA LEU A 32 13.92 -8.50 0.30
C LEU A 32 15.14 -8.98 -0.52
N ALA A 33 16.20 -8.17 -0.59
CA ALA A 33 17.42 -8.55 -1.30
C ALA A 33 18.13 -9.78 -0.68
N GLN A 34 17.95 -10.01 0.61
CA GLN A 34 18.57 -11.10 1.36
C GLN A 34 17.61 -12.28 1.59
N ALA A 35 16.36 -12.15 1.18
CA ALA A 35 15.36 -13.18 1.42
C ALA A 35 15.65 -14.45 0.62
N GLU A 36 15.79 -15.57 1.33
CA GLU A 36 15.91 -16.90 0.75
C GLU A 36 14.51 -17.47 0.50
N ILE A 37 13.85 -16.96 -0.54
CA ILE A 37 12.44 -17.28 -0.87
C ILE A 37 12.20 -18.80 -0.98
N ASP A 38 13.18 -19.57 -1.48
CA ASP A 38 13.10 -21.03 -1.63
C ASP A 38 12.99 -21.79 -0.29
N LYS A 39 13.38 -21.16 0.82
CA LYS A 39 13.26 -21.75 2.16
C LYS A 39 11.96 -21.38 2.86
N MET A 40 11.22 -20.41 2.33
CA MET A 40 9.95 -19.95 2.90
C MET A 40 8.80 -20.83 2.40
N ARG A 41 7.73 -20.93 3.20
CA ARG A 41 6.57 -21.76 2.84
C ARG A 41 5.42 -20.89 2.38
N LEU A 42 4.79 -21.26 1.27
CA LEU A 42 3.48 -20.71 0.91
C LEU A 42 2.38 -21.51 1.61
N MET A 43 1.49 -20.81 2.29
CA MET A 43 0.37 -21.41 3.02
C MET A 43 -0.94 -20.77 2.59
N ASP A 44 -1.96 -21.60 2.38
CA ASP A 44 -3.31 -21.15 2.10
C ASP A 44 -4.04 -20.87 3.41
N ILE A 45 -4.54 -19.65 3.55
CA ILE A 45 -5.32 -19.13 4.67
C ILE A 45 -6.78 -19.07 4.26
N GLN A 46 -7.67 -19.52 5.13
CA GLN A 46 -9.10 -19.60 4.85
C GLN A 46 -9.84 -18.27 5.04
N TYR A 47 -9.43 -17.45 6.00
CA TYR A 47 -10.14 -16.22 6.39
C TYR A 47 -9.16 -15.04 6.52
N PRO A 48 -9.10 -14.11 5.54
CA PRO A 48 -9.74 -14.20 4.23
C PRO A 48 -9.04 -15.23 3.32
N PRO A 49 -9.74 -15.83 2.33
CA PRO A 49 -9.14 -16.77 1.39
C PRO A 49 -7.93 -16.15 0.67
N SER A 50 -6.73 -16.60 1.00
CA SER A 50 -5.48 -16.07 0.47
C SER A 50 -4.34 -17.07 0.60
N THR A 51 -3.29 -16.91 -0.19
CA THR A 51 -2.02 -17.63 -0.05
C THR A 51 -0.97 -16.64 0.47
N ARG A 52 -0.25 -16.99 1.53
CA ARG A 52 0.76 -16.11 2.15
C ARG A 52 2.10 -16.82 2.29
N ILE A 53 3.17 -16.02 2.34
CA ILE A 53 4.52 -16.50 2.63
C ILE A 53 4.71 -16.51 4.15
N MET A 54 5.08 -17.66 4.68
CA MET A 54 5.24 -17.92 6.11
C MET A 54 6.64 -18.41 6.43
N ASP A 55 7.18 -17.97 7.56
CA ASP A 55 8.38 -18.51 8.21
C ASP A 55 7.97 -19.04 9.60
N GLY A 56 8.00 -20.36 9.77
CA GLY A 56 7.38 -21.00 10.93
C GLY A 56 5.87 -20.74 10.99
N GLU A 57 5.41 -20.08 12.05
CA GLU A 57 4.03 -19.68 12.30
C GLU A 57 3.75 -18.22 11.90
N ASP A 58 4.80 -17.45 11.62
CA ASP A 58 4.72 -16.01 11.37
C ASP A 58 4.67 -15.70 9.88
N GLU A 59 3.93 -14.65 9.54
CA GLU A 59 3.88 -14.13 8.18
C GLU A 59 5.16 -13.34 7.88
N VAL A 60 5.79 -13.62 6.74
CA VAL A 60 7.02 -12.92 6.35
C VAL A 60 6.70 -11.51 5.87
N VAL A 61 7.34 -10.53 6.50
CA VAL A 61 7.25 -9.12 6.08
C VAL A 61 8.56 -8.69 5.42
N PHE A 62 8.49 -8.32 4.15
CA PHE A 62 9.62 -7.85 3.37
C PHE A 62 9.86 -6.37 3.55
N LYS A 63 11.13 -5.95 3.56
CA LYS A 63 11.55 -4.54 3.58
C LYS A 63 12.23 -4.16 2.28
N VAL A 64 11.84 -3.00 1.73
CA VAL A 64 12.47 -2.36 0.57
C VAL A 64 12.68 -0.88 0.85
N GLN A 65 13.87 -0.38 0.51
CA GLN A 65 14.18 1.04 0.61
C GLN A 65 13.98 1.72 -0.74
N GLY A 66 13.51 2.96 -0.77
CA GLY A 66 13.37 3.72 -1.99
C GLY A 66 13.00 5.19 -1.75
N VAL A 67 12.94 5.97 -2.83
CA VAL A 67 12.40 7.33 -2.81
C VAL A 67 10.90 7.28 -3.07
N MET A 68 10.12 7.90 -2.19
CA MET A 68 8.68 8.00 -2.37
C MET A 68 8.33 8.91 -3.55
N CYS A 69 7.73 8.38 -4.60
CA CYS A 69 7.33 9.13 -5.79
C CYS A 69 5.82 9.35 -5.91
N GLY A 70 5.00 8.63 -5.13
CA GLY A 70 3.57 8.82 -5.03
C GLY A 70 3.02 8.34 -3.68
N LYS A 71 1.94 8.94 -3.20
CA LYS A 71 1.29 8.51 -1.95
C LYS A 71 -0.18 8.89 -1.90
N LEU A 72 -0.96 8.06 -1.22
CA LEU A 72 -2.28 8.37 -0.68
C LEU A 72 -2.30 7.82 0.74
N LEU A 73 -2.02 8.70 1.71
CA LEU A 73 -1.90 8.36 3.13
C LEU A 73 -2.87 9.24 3.95
N PRO A 74 -3.28 8.79 5.15
CA PRO A 74 -4.06 9.62 6.07
C PRO A 74 -3.26 10.87 6.55
N PRO A 75 -3.89 11.80 7.27
CA PRO A 75 -5.30 11.87 7.63
C PRO A 75 -6.18 12.42 6.50
N PHE A 76 -7.44 12.00 6.46
CA PHE A 76 -8.45 12.59 5.58
C PHE A 76 -9.15 13.75 6.30
N THR A 77 -9.15 14.95 5.71
CA THR A 77 -9.89 16.10 6.24
C THR A 77 -11.36 16.09 5.82
N GLU A 78 -11.66 15.46 4.68
CA GLU A 78 -12.98 15.35 4.11
C GLU A 78 -13.25 13.90 3.72
N SER A 79 -14.53 13.52 3.69
CA SER A 79 -14.92 12.20 3.21
C SER A 79 -14.48 12.01 1.75
N PRO A 80 -13.62 11.02 1.44
CA PRO A 80 -13.29 10.67 0.05
C PRO A 80 -14.51 10.13 -0.72
N VAL A 81 -15.63 9.85 -0.04
CA VAL A 81 -16.86 9.33 -0.64
C VAL A 81 -17.96 10.37 -0.56
N SER A 82 -18.30 10.99 -1.69
CA SER A 82 -19.25 12.11 -1.78
C SER A 82 -20.71 11.76 -1.45
N SER A 83 -21.08 10.47 -1.39
CA SER A 83 -22.42 10.02 -0.99
C SER A 83 -22.44 8.54 -0.57
N PRO A 84 -22.98 8.21 0.62
CA PRO A 84 -23.10 6.82 1.09
C PRO A 84 -24.21 6.00 0.40
N ARG A 85 -25.16 6.63 -0.31
CA ARG A 85 -26.33 5.92 -0.84
C ARG A 85 -25.96 5.10 -2.09
N SER A 86 -25.91 3.78 -1.91
CA SER A 86 -25.74 2.68 -2.90
C SER A 86 -24.47 2.62 -3.75
N LYS A 87 -23.93 3.75 -4.23
CA LYS A 87 -22.61 3.79 -4.90
C LYS A 87 -21.44 3.92 -3.92
N GLY A 88 -21.72 4.03 -2.62
CA GLY A 88 -20.74 4.20 -1.56
C GLY A 88 -19.94 2.93 -1.24
N LEU A 89 -20.59 1.77 -1.14
CA LEU A 89 -19.94 0.54 -0.62
C LEU A 89 -18.77 0.08 -1.48
N SER A 90 -18.91 0.12 -2.81
CA SER A 90 -17.80 -0.22 -3.72
C SER A 90 -16.61 0.75 -3.57
N ARG A 91 -16.87 2.04 -3.31
CA ARG A 91 -15.80 3.02 -3.05
C ARG A 91 -15.14 2.79 -1.70
N ILE A 92 -15.92 2.45 -0.67
CA ILE A 92 -15.41 2.12 0.67
C ILE A 92 -14.53 0.87 0.61
N ARG A 93 -14.98 -0.19 -0.08
CA ARG A 93 -14.21 -1.42 -0.29
C ARG A 93 -12.88 -1.18 -1.01
N ASN A 94 -12.86 -0.22 -1.93
CA ASN A 94 -11.66 0.16 -2.68
C ASN A 94 -10.84 1.26 -1.99
N LEU A 95 -11.25 1.75 -0.82
CA LEU A 95 -10.51 2.76 -0.08
C LEU A 95 -9.25 2.12 0.51
N ARG A 96 -8.10 2.65 0.11
CA ARG A 96 -6.79 2.11 0.46
C ARG A 96 -5.80 3.23 0.75
N GLN A 97 -4.87 2.95 1.64
CA GLN A 97 -3.61 3.67 1.74
C GLN A 97 -2.61 3.02 0.81
N HIS A 98 -1.89 3.83 0.04
CA HIS A 98 -0.85 3.32 -0.85
C HIS A 98 0.33 4.27 -0.95
N VAL A 99 1.49 3.67 -1.20
CA VAL A 99 2.74 4.37 -1.48
C VAL A 99 3.34 3.81 -2.75
N LYS A 100 3.98 4.68 -3.52
CA LYS A 100 4.75 4.34 -4.71
C LYS A 100 6.19 4.76 -4.46
N VAL A 101 7.13 3.82 -4.56
CA VAL A 101 8.56 4.04 -4.32
C VAL A 101 9.38 3.67 -5.54
N THR A 102 10.49 4.36 -5.77
CA THR A 102 11.42 4.08 -6.87
C THR A 102 12.86 4.20 -6.37
N GLY A 103 13.77 3.41 -6.95
CA GLY A 103 15.21 3.51 -6.69
C GLY A 103 15.96 4.40 -7.67
N PHE A 104 15.29 5.03 -8.64
CA PHE A 104 15.93 5.84 -9.69
C PHE A 104 17.10 5.13 -10.41
N GLY A 105 16.96 3.81 -10.63
CA GLY A 105 17.99 2.98 -11.28
C GLY A 105 19.18 2.65 -10.38
N SER A 106 19.05 2.74 -9.05
CA SER A 106 20.03 2.17 -8.14
C SER A 106 20.05 0.65 -8.28
N SER A 107 21.24 0.06 -8.42
CA SER A 107 21.44 -1.39 -8.52
C SER A 107 20.80 -2.19 -7.38
N GLU A 108 20.83 -1.63 -6.17
CA GLU A 108 20.26 -2.23 -4.97
C GLU A 108 18.74 -2.35 -5.08
N TYR A 109 18.10 -1.37 -5.72
CA TYR A 109 16.66 -1.37 -5.94
C TYR A 109 16.26 -2.32 -7.06
N ASP A 110 17.03 -2.36 -8.14
CA ASP A 110 16.79 -3.30 -9.24
C ASP A 110 16.89 -4.75 -8.73
N ALA A 111 17.83 -5.04 -7.81
CA ALA A 111 17.91 -6.34 -7.14
C ALA A 111 16.65 -6.69 -6.32
N TYR A 112 15.96 -5.70 -5.73
CA TYR A 112 14.65 -5.94 -5.10
C TYR A 112 13.59 -6.33 -6.13
N MET A 113 13.57 -5.69 -7.31
CA MET A 113 12.61 -5.99 -8.37
C MET A 113 12.83 -7.39 -8.92
N ASP A 114 14.09 -7.79 -9.13
CA ASP A 114 14.45 -9.16 -9.53
C ASP A 114 14.00 -10.19 -8.49
N LYS A 115 14.14 -9.87 -7.20
CA LYS A 115 13.65 -10.75 -6.13
C LYS A 115 12.13 -10.84 -6.04
N LEU A 116 11.40 -9.79 -6.39
CA LEU A 116 9.94 -9.89 -6.53
C LEU A 116 9.53 -10.84 -7.66
N GLN A 117 10.33 -10.95 -8.73
CA GLN A 117 10.09 -11.95 -9.76
C GLN A 117 10.27 -13.36 -9.20
N THR A 118 11.29 -13.62 -8.37
CA THR A 118 11.44 -14.91 -7.68
C THR A 118 10.24 -15.21 -6.76
N VAL A 119 9.73 -14.20 -6.06
CA VAL A 119 8.51 -14.35 -5.25
C VAL A 119 7.33 -14.75 -6.14
N HIS A 120 7.13 -14.07 -7.27
CA HIS A 120 6.09 -14.41 -8.23
C HIS A 120 6.19 -15.86 -8.71
N ASP A 121 7.40 -16.32 -9.05
CA ASP A 121 7.62 -17.68 -9.54
C ASP A 121 7.31 -18.73 -8.45
N ALA A 122 7.60 -18.44 -7.19
CA ALA A 122 7.22 -19.28 -6.06
C ALA A 122 5.69 -19.36 -5.90
N PHE A 123 4.97 -18.25 -6.05
CA PHE A 123 3.50 -18.26 -6.09
C PHE A 123 2.96 -19.04 -7.28
N ALA A 124 3.55 -18.91 -8.47
CA ALA A 124 3.16 -19.65 -9.66
C ALA A 124 3.35 -21.17 -9.48
N GLN A 125 4.45 -21.59 -8.87
CA GLN A 125 4.70 -22.98 -8.55
C GLN A 125 3.68 -23.53 -7.52
N HIS A 126 3.34 -22.75 -6.50
CA HIS A 126 2.34 -23.14 -5.49
C HIS A 126 0.92 -23.19 -6.04
N ALA A 127 0.60 -22.32 -6.99
CA ALA A 127 -0.74 -22.17 -7.56
C ALA A 127 -1.23 -23.40 -8.36
N ARG A 128 -0.32 -24.29 -8.76
CA ARG A 128 -0.52 -25.55 -9.52
C ARG A 128 -1.41 -25.39 -10.77
N ASP A 129 -2.72 -25.35 -10.56
CA ASP A 129 -3.76 -25.30 -11.61
C ASP A 129 -4.31 -23.89 -11.84
N ARG A 130 -3.75 -22.88 -11.16
CA ARG A 130 -4.15 -21.47 -11.32
C ARG A 130 -3.07 -20.67 -12.03
N GLU A 131 -3.49 -19.82 -12.96
CA GLU A 131 -2.62 -18.83 -13.57
C GLU A 131 -2.38 -17.68 -12.57
N VAL A 132 -1.13 -17.25 -12.43
CA VAL A 132 -0.74 -16.17 -11.53
C VAL A 132 -0.51 -14.90 -12.35
N ASP A 133 -1.22 -13.83 -12.00
CA ASP A 133 -1.05 -12.53 -12.62
C ASP A 133 0.36 -11.98 -12.33
N GLN A 134 1.01 -11.45 -13.36
CA GLN A 134 2.30 -10.78 -13.21
C GLN A 134 2.20 -9.58 -12.25
N ILE A 135 3.27 -9.35 -11.49
CA ILE A 135 3.38 -8.15 -10.64
C ILE A 135 3.63 -6.94 -11.56
N GLU A 136 2.71 -5.98 -11.55
CA GLU A 136 2.81 -4.79 -12.39
C GLU A 136 3.76 -3.75 -11.77
N PHE A 137 4.82 -3.41 -12.50
CA PHE A 137 5.72 -2.30 -12.16
C PHE A 137 5.37 -1.07 -12.99
N ILE A 138 4.74 -0.07 -12.36
CA ILE A 138 4.35 1.15 -13.06
C ILE A 138 5.57 2.06 -13.14
N PRO A 139 6.06 2.47 -14.32
CA PRO A 139 7.22 3.35 -14.38
C PRO A 139 6.95 4.72 -13.74
N TYR A 140 8.01 5.36 -13.26
CA TYR A 140 8.01 6.73 -12.76
C TYR A 140 9.24 7.43 -13.34
N GLU A 141 9.02 8.46 -14.18
CA GLU A 141 10.10 9.20 -14.85
C GLU A 141 11.12 8.29 -15.59
N GLY A 142 10.64 7.18 -16.15
CA GLY A 142 11.47 6.20 -16.87
C GLY A 142 12.10 5.10 -16.01
N HIS A 143 11.97 5.17 -14.68
CA HIS A 143 12.49 4.16 -13.76
C HIS A 143 11.37 3.22 -13.26
N GLN A 144 11.72 1.96 -12.98
CA GLN A 144 10.81 1.04 -12.32
C GLN A 144 10.43 1.57 -10.94
N SER A 145 9.20 1.26 -10.53
CA SER A 145 8.71 1.66 -9.22
C SER A 145 7.72 0.63 -8.68
N LEU A 146 7.67 0.54 -7.37
CA LEU A 146 6.88 -0.42 -6.61
C LEU A 146 5.69 0.30 -5.99
N GLU A 147 4.47 -0.17 -6.29
CA GLU A 147 3.25 0.28 -5.62
C GLU A 147 2.83 -0.73 -4.55
N VAL A 148 2.78 -0.28 -3.31
CA VAL A 148 2.40 -1.09 -2.14
C VAL A 148 1.19 -0.43 -1.49
N HIS A 149 0.19 -1.23 -1.10
CA HIS A 149 -1.05 -0.69 -0.55
C HIS A 149 -1.68 -1.58 0.52
N SER A 150 -2.46 -0.98 1.40
CA SER A 150 -3.33 -1.71 2.33
C SER A 150 -4.73 -1.09 2.29
N ARG A 151 -5.76 -1.93 2.35
CA ARG A 151 -7.14 -1.45 2.44
C ARG A 151 -7.39 -0.94 3.86
N TYR A 152 -8.22 0.08 4.00
CA TYR A 152 -8.68 0.48 5.33
C TYR A 152 -9.72 -0.49 5.89
N PHE A 153 -10.47 -1.15 4.99
CA PHE A 153 -11.61 -1.97 5.36
C PHE A 153 -11.60 -3.31 4.62
N THR A 154 -12.04 -4.33 5.33
CA THR A 154 -12.30 -5.69 4.80
C THR A 154 -13.77 -6.02 5.01
N ASP A 155 -14.40 -6.71 4.05
CA ASP A 155 -15.79 -7.18 4.21
C ASP A 155 -15.87 -8.16 5.40
N ARG A 156 -16.76 -7.90 6.36
CA ARG A 156 -16.97 -8.72 7.58
C ARG A 156 -17.21 -10.20 7.24
N ALA A 157 -17.89 -10.47 6.13
CA ALA A 157 -18.19 -11.81 5.66
C ALA A 157 -16.94 -12.65 5.31
N LEU A 158 -15.81 -12.00 4.96
CA LEU A 158 -14.55 -12.68 4.64
C LEU A 158 -13.71 -12.98 5.89
N VAL A 159 -13.97 -12.28 6.99
CA VAL A 159 -13.19 -12.31 8.24
C VAL A 159 -14.12 -12.32 9.46
N PRO A 160 -15.00 -13.34 9.59
CA PRO A 160 -16.05 -13.34 10.62
C PRO A 160 -15.52 -13.37 12.05
N TYR A 161 -14.32 -13.93 12.24
CA TYR A 161 -13.68 -14.13 13.55
C TYR A 161 -12.77 -12.96 13.97
N GLU A 162 -12.45 -12.05 13.07
CA GLU A 162 -11.58 -10.92 13.39
C GLU A 162 -12.30 -9.85 14.20
N LYS A 163 -11.55 -9.17 15.06
CA LYS A 163 -12.04 -8.02 15.83
C LYS A 163 -11.77 -6.73 15.07
N ASN A 164 -12.69 -5.78 15.20
CA ASN A 164 -12.48 -4.44 14.66
C ASN A 164 -11.37 -3.73 15.46
N GLN A 165 -10.30 -3.34 14.78
CA GLN A 165 -9.20 -2.56 15.33
C GLN A 165 -9.57 -1.07 15.29
N ALA A 166 -9.16 -0.34 16.32
CA ALA A 166 -9.30 1.11 16.32
C ALA A 166 -8.21 1.74 15.41
N PHE A 167 -8.57 2.79 14.68
CA PHE A 167 -7.56 3.59 13.98
C PHE A 167 -6.62 4.26 14.98
N LEU A 168 -5.32 4.29 14.65
CA LEU A 168 -4.34 5.03 15.45
C LEU A 168 -4.70 6.53 15.47
N PRO A 169 -4.44 7.26 16.57
CA PRO A 169 -4.84 8.67 16.70
C PRO A 169 -4.33 9.57 15.57
N GLY A 170 -3.13 9.31 15.03
CA GLY A 170 -2.56 10.04 13.90
C GLY A 170 -3.11 9.65 12.52
N VAL A 171 -3.81 8.51 12.42
CA VAL A 171 -4.37 7.98 11.17
C VAL A 171 -5.75 8.58 10.90
N ASP A 172 -6.62 8.67 11.92
CA ASP A 172 -7.97 9.24 11.76
C ASP A 172 -8.30 10.31 12.82
N PRO A 173 -7.53 11.41 12.90
CA PRO A 173 -7.71 12.45 13.92
C PRO A 173 -9.06 13.19 13.83
N PHE A 174 -9.79 13.06 12.71
CA PHE A 174 -11.08 13.73 12.47
C PHE A 174 -12.27 12.74 12.45
N ASP A 175 -12.02 11.47 12.77
CA ASP A 175 -12.99 10.37 12.71
C ASP A 175 -13.66 10.22 11.34
N VAL A 176 -12.99 10.60 10.25
CA VAL A 176 -13.54 10.50 8.90
C VAL A 176 -13.63 9.03 8.49
N LEU A 177 -12.57 8.25 8.71
CA LEU A 177 -12.56 6.82 8.40
C LEU A 177 -13.53 6.06 9.30
N ARG A 178 -13.54 6.36 10.60
CA ARG A 178 -14.48 5.76 11.56
C ARG A 178 -15.94 6.03 11.20
N LYS A 179 -16.28 7.25 10.79
CA LYS A 179 -17.65 7.59 10.34
C LYS A 179 -18.01 6.97 8.99
N LEU A 180 -17.02 6.63 8.17
CA LEU A 180 -17.22 6.02 6.87
C LEU A 180 -17.45 4.52 6.93
N GLN A 181 -17.06 3.87 8.02
CA GLN A 181 -17.12 2.42 8.21
C GLN A 181 -18.58 1.96 8.41
N PRO A 182 -19.20 1.28 7.43
CA PRO A 182 -20.50 0.64 7.60
C PRO A 182 -20.35 -0.66 8.41
N ASP A 183 -21.46 -1.20 8.93
CA ASP A 183 -21.48 -2.42 9.75
C ASP A 183 -20.98 -3.66 8.99
N GLU A 184 -21.06 -3.67 7.65
CA GLU A 184 -20.58 -4.76 6.80
C GLU A 184 -19.06 -4.80 6.65
N PHE A 185 -18.35 -3.79 7.16
CA PHE A 185 -16.90 -3.63 7.00
C PHE A 185 -16.17 -3.56 8.33
N ILE A 186 -14.98 -4.15 8.38
CA ILE A 186 -14.10 -4.08 9.56
C ILE A 186 -12.72 -3.55 9.22
N HIS A 187 -12.12 -2.83 10.16
CA HIS A 187 -10.70 -2.54 10.16
C HIS A 187 -9.99 -3.71 10.85
N ALA A 188 -9.57 -4.70 10.06
CA ALA A 188 -8.89 -5.91 10.52
C ALA A 188 -7.44 -5.63 10.95
N ALA A 189 -6.79 -6.58 11.61
CA ALA A 189 -5.35 -6.46 11.92
C ALA A 189 -4.52 -6.27 10.66
N ASP A 190 -4.93 -6.92 9.56
CA ASP A 190 -4.34 -6.78 8.24
C ASP A 190 -4.47 -5.39 7.60
N ASN A 191 -5.39 -4.57 8.08
CA ASN A 191 -5.61 -3.22 7.57
C ASN A 191 -4.75 -2.17 8.30
N VAL A 192 -4.13 -2.55 9.42
CA VAL A 192 -3.27 -1.65 10.20
C VAL A 192 -1.93 -1.47 9.49
N VAL A 193 -1.48 -0.23 9.41
CA VAL A 193 -0.15 0.13 8.89
C VAL A 193 0.59 0.91 9.96
N GLU A 194 1.81 0.48 10.25
CA GLU A 194 2.70 1.17 11.19
C GLU A 194 3.47 2.29 10.50
N TYR A 195 3.61 3.41 11.20
CA TYR A 195 4.32 4.59 10.70
C TYR A 195 5.44 4.94 11.66
N CYS A 196 6.67 4.91 11.17
CA CYS A 196 7.86 5.10 11.98
C CYS A 196 8.77 6.21 11.41
N VAL A 197 9.57 6.81 12.27
CA VAL A 197 10.69 7.68 11.90
C VAL A 197 11.97 7.10 12.45
N ARG A 198 13.00 7.04 11.60
CA ARG A 198 14.35 6.67 12.01
C ARG A 198 15.02 7.87 12.67
N ALA A 199 15.47 7.70 13.90
CA ALA A 199 16.34 8.65 14.59
C ALA A 199 17.73 8.03 14.74
N VAL A 200 18.77 8.79 14.39
CA VAL A 200 20.17 8.37 14.57
C VAL A 200 20.78 9.27 15.64
N ALA A 201 21.10 8.70 16.79
CA ALA A 201 21.71 9.41 17.92
C ALA A 201 22.92 8.61 18.43
N ASN A 202 24.08 9.26 18.50
CA ASN A 202 25.33 8.66 19.00
C ASN A 202 25.73 7.35 18.29
N GLY A 203 25.44 7.23 17.00
CA GLY A 203 25.70 6.02 16.21
C GLY A 203 24.69 4.88 16.43
N SER A 204 23.74 5.03 17.37
CA SER A 204 22.61 4.13 17.54
C SER A 204 21.44 4.59 16.69
N THR A 205 20.81 3.64 16.00
CA THR A 205 19.57 3.88 15.25
C THR A 205 18.39 3.44 16.09
N THR A 206 17.45 4.34 16.34
CA THR A 206 16.17 4.04 16.99
C THR A 206 15.02 4.36 16.04
N TYR A 207 13.90 3.67 16.25
CA TYR A 207 12.68 3.87 15.49
C TYR A 207 11.59 4.32 16.45
N GLY A 208 10.92 5.42 16.13
CA GLY A 208 9.81 5.95 16.92
C GLY A 208 8.55 6.06 16.07
N PRO A 209 7.35 5.86 16.65
CA PRO A 209 6.10 6.04 15.93
C PRO A 209 5.94 7.49 15.46
N CYS A 210 5.32 7.69 14.29
CA CYS A 210 5.04 9.01 13.73
C CYS A 210 3.69 9.06 13.03
N GLU A 211 3.22 10.26 12.68
CA GLU A 211 1.98 10.41 11.91
C GLU A 211 2.21 10.17 10.41
N PRO A 212 1.21 9.63 9.68
CA PRO A 212 1.30 9.47 8.23
C PRO A 212 1.43 10.81 7.46
N SER A 213 1.02 11.91 8.09
CA SER A 213 1.08 13.28 7.57
C SER A 213 2.53 13.75 7.31
N VAL A 214 3.49 13.18 8.03
CA VAL A 214 4.93 13.51 7.97
C VAL A 214 5.54 13.13 6.63
N PHE A 215 5.10 12.03 6.02
CA PHE A 215 5.63 11.53 4.76
C PHE A 215 5.24 12.41 3.58
N LYS A 216 6.19 12.71 2.70
CA LYS A 216 6.02 13.51 1.48
C LYS A 216 6.72 12.84 0.29
N VAL A 217 6.25 13.18 -0.92
CA VAL A 217 6.94 12.78 -2.16
C VAL A 217 8.34 13.40 -2.18
N GLY A 218 9.34 12.57 -2.46
CA GLY A 218 10.77 12.89 -2.38
C GLY A 218 11.44 12.47 -1.06
N ASP A 219 10.70 11.94 -0.09
CA ASP A 219 11.34 11.35 1.11
C ASP A 219 11.98 10.00 0.78
N VAL A 220 13.12 9.71 1.42
CA VAL A 220 13.73 8.37 1.41
C VAL A 220 13.09 7.56 2.53
N VAL A 221 12.50 6.43 2.15
CA VAL A 221 11.68 5.59 3.04
C VAL A 221 12.06 4.13 2.94
N GLU A 222 11.79 3.40 4.01
CA GLU A 222 11.72 1.94 4.03
C GLU A 222 10.24 1.55 4.05
N VAL A 223 9.84 0.71 3.11
CA VAL A 223 8.49 0.15 2.99
C VAL A 223 8.53 -1.30 3.46
N ALA A 224 7.72 -1.61 4.46
CA ALA A 224 7.50 -2.97 4.94
C ALA A 224 6.20 -3.50 4.36
N PHE A 225 6.22 -4.66 3.71
CA PHE A 225 5.06 -5.24 3.06
C PHE A 225 5.07 -6.76 3.03
N SER A 226 3.87 -7.35 2.95
CA SER A 226 3.69 -8.78 2.73
C SER A 226 3.26 -9.06 1.29
N CYS A 227 3.61 -10.23 0.77
CA CYS A 227 3.11 -10.72 -0.51
C CYS A 227 1.92 -11.66 -0.27
N VAL A 228 0.74 -11.28 -0.76
CA VAL A 228 -0.52 -12.01 -0.52
C VAL A 228 -1.15 -12.40 -1.84
N GLY A 229 -1.21 -13.69 -2.13
CA GLY A 229 -1.91 -14.26 -3.28
C GLY A 229 -3.41 -14.32 -3.02
N VAL A 230 -4.21 -13.58 -3.78
CA VAL A 230 -5.68 -13.58 -3.65
C VAL A 230 -6.29 -14.28 -4.86
N PRO A 231 -7.15 -15.30 -4.65
CA PRO A 231 -7.86 -15.94 -5.77
C PRO A 231 -8.82 -14.95 -6.43
N ILE A 232 -8.79 -14.89 -7.76
CA ILE A 232 -9.72 -14.12 -8.58
C ILE A 232 -10.54 -15.06 -9.48
N LYS A 233 -11.55 -14.52 -10.16
CA LYS A 233 -12.42 -15.32 -11.04
C LYS A 233 -11.60 -15.96 -12.18
N GLY A 234 -12.02 -17.17 -12.59
CA GLY A 234 -11.42 -17.86 -13.73
C GLY A 234 -10.12 -18.62 -13.43
N GLN A 235 -10.03 -19.27 -12.26
CA GLN A 235 -8.83 -20.02 -11.83
C GLN A 235 -7.54 -19.19 -11.91
N ARG A 236 -7.63 -17.92 -11.56
CA ARG A 236 -6.48 -17.02 -11.52
C ARG A 236 -6.18 -16.59 -10.09
N MET A 237 -4.94 -16.22 -9.85
CA MET A 237 -4.48 -15.67 -8.58
C MET A 237 -3.74 -14.36 -8.84
N ARG A 238 -4.05 -13.34 -8.05
CA ARG A 238 -3.33 -12.05 -8.12
C ARG A 238 -2.50 -11.87 -6.87
N ILE A 239 -1.21 -11.58 -7.04
CA ILE A 239 -0.33 -11.21 -5.93
C ILE A 239 -0.57 -9.74 -5.58
N LEU A 240 -0.88 -9.47 -4.32
CA LEU A 240 -1.01 -8.13 -3.76
C LEU A 240 0.18 -7.86 -2.84
N LEU A 241 0.77 -6.67 -2.99
CA LEU A 241 1.80 -6.17 -2.10
C LEU A 241 1.13 -5.37 -0.98
N GLN A 242 0.88 -6.05 0.13
CA GLN A 242 0.13 -5.52 1.26
C GLN A 242 1.04 -4.68 2.16
N LEU A 243 0.77 -3.38 2.23
CA LEU A 243 1.53 -2.46 3.08
C LEU A 243 1.33 -2.84 4.56
N ARG A 244 2.44 -3.06 5.28
CA ARG A 244 2.46 -3.36 6.72
C ARG A 244 3.06 -2.22 7.53
N GLY A 245 4.07 -1.55 6.99
CA GLY A 245 4.72 -0.44 7.68
C GLY A 245 5.45 0.50 6.73
N LEU A 246 5.69 1.71 7.21
CA LEU A 246 6.39 2.75 6.48
C LEU A 246 7.30 3.54 7.44
N THR A 247 8.58 3.55 7.14
CA THR A 247 9.59 4.21 7.97
C THR A 247 10.26 5.35 7.21
N LEU A 248 10.26 6.55 7.79
CA LEU A 248 10.99 7.69 7.26
C LEU A 248 12.48 7.56 7.59
N LEU A 249 13.31 7.38 6.58
CA LEU A 249 14.76 7.23 6.73
C LEU A 249 15.49 8.57 6.63
N ASP A 250 15.14 9.39 5.64
CA ASP A 250 15.73 10.71 5.41
C ASP A 250 14.76 11.62 4.61
N ASN A 251 14.76 12.91 4.94
CA ASN A 251 13.98 13.94 4.24
C ASN A 251 14.79 15.18 3.85
N THR A 252 16.11 15.11 3.96
CA THR A 252 17.03 16.24 3.73
C THR A 252 16.99 16.68 2.27
N ILE A 253 17.06 15.73 1.34
CA ILE A 253 17.09 15.98 -0.11
C ILE A 253 15.81 16.70 -0.57
N ARG A 254 14.64 16.20 -0.14
CA ARG A 254 13.36 16.87 -0.39
C ARG A 254 13.32 18.28 0.19
N LYS A 255 13.72 18.46 1.45
CA LYS A 255 13.70 19.78 2.12
C LYS A 255 14.61 20.80 1.43
N GLU A 256 15.80 20.38 1.02
CA GLU A 256 16.72 21.22 0.24
C GLU A 256 16.09 21.65 -1.09
N SER A 257 15.54 20.70 -1.82
CA SER A 257 14.83 20.91 -3.09
C SER A 257 13.63 21.87 -2.96
N GLU A 258 12.82 21.73 -1.90
CA GLU A 258 11.71 22.65 -1.59
C GLU A 258 12.20 24.06 -1.23
N ARG A 259 13.30 24.17 -0.48
CA ARG A 259 13.92 25.46 -0.12
C ARG A 259 14.39 26.19 -1.37
N THR A 260 15.11 25.50 -2.27
CA THR A 260 15.57 26.06 -3.54
C THR A 260 14.39 26.50 -4.41
N THR A 261 13.36 25.68 -4.55
CA THR A 261 12.15 26.02 -5.30
C THR A 261 11.46 27.27 -4.73
N ARG A 262 11.33 27.37 -3.41
CA ARG A 262 10.73 28.53 -2.73
C ARG A 262 11.53 29.80 -2.97
N MET A 263 12.87 29.73 -2.91
CA MET A 263 13.75 30.87 -3.21
C MET A 263 13.62 31.32 -4.67
N THR A 264 13.63 30.39 -5.62
CA THR A 264 13.45 30.69 -7.05
C THR A 264 12.09 31.33 -7.31
N MET A 265 11.00 30.81 -6.70
CA MET A 265 9.67 31.40 -6.84
C MET A 265 9.58 32.80 -6.22
N ALA A 266 10.23 33.04 -5.07
CA ALA A 266 10.26 34.36 -4.45
C ALA A 266 10.97 35.39 -5.34
N LEU A 267 12.09 35.02 -5.97
CA LEU A 267 12.80 35.88 -6.93
C LEU A 267 11.95 36.17 -8.17
N VAL A 268 11.26 35.16 -8.71
CA VAL A 268 10.33 35.35 -9.83
C VAL A 268 9.17 36.27 -9.45
N ALA A 269 8.63 36.17 -8.22
CA ALA A 269 7.56 37.03 -7.75
C ALA A 269 8.00 38.50 -7.61
N LEU A 270 9.22 38.75 -7.13
CA LEU A 270 9.80 40.10 -7.06
C LEU A 270 10.00 40.73 -8.46
N ASN A 271 10.30 39.92 -9.47
CA ASN A 271 10.46 40.37 -10.84
C ASN A 271 9.15 40.55 -11.62
N ARG A 272 7.99 40.29 -10.99
CA ARG A 272 6.70 40.63 -11.60
C ARG A 272 6.54 42.14 -11.53
N THR A 273 6.63 42.80 -12.68
CA THR A 273 6.29 44.22 -12.81
C THR A 273 4.92 44.46 -12.16
N PRO A 274 4.81 45.38 -11.18
CA PRO A 274 3.55 45.64 -10.52
C PRO A 274 2.51 46.00 -11.57
N ARG A 275 1.45 45.19 -11.67
CA ARG A 275 0.33 45.49 -12.56
C ARG A 275 -0.33 46.76 -12.04
N ARG A 276 -0.10 47.89 -12.72
CA ARG A 276 -0.82 49.14 -12.43
C ARG A 276 -2.31 48.88 -12.60
N LYS A 277 -3.09 49.01 -11.53
CA LYS A 277 -4.54 49.12 -11.65
C LYS A 277 -4.82 50.40 -12.45
N ARG A 278 -5.54 50.28 -13.58
CA ARG A 278 -5.95 51.47 -14.35
C ARG A 278 -6.92 52.25 -13.46
N LEU A 279 -6.55 53.49 -13.10
CA LEU A 279 -7.31 54.33 -12.17
C LEU A 279 -8.59 54.94 -12.80
N TYR A 280 -8.69 54.90 -14.13
CA TYR A 280 -9.78 55.50 -14.90
C TYR A 280 -10.20 54.55 -16.03
N LEU A 281 -10.94 53.51 -15.68
CA LEU A 281 -12.01 53.01 -16.55
C LEU A 281 -13.27 53.17 -15.71
N THR A 282 -13.85 54.36 -15.79
CA THR A 282 -15.26 54.53 -15.44
C THR A 282 -16.06 53.59 -16.33
N GLU A 283 -16.94 52.84 -15.70
CA GLU A 283 -17.89 51.93 -16.33
C GLU A 283 -18.89 52.72 -17.18
N GLU A 284 -18.50 53.20 -18.35
CA GLU A 284 -19.44 53.62 -19.39
C GLU A 284 -18.98 53.12 -20.76
N GLU A 285 -19.67 52.08 -21.20
CA GLU A 285 -20.02 51.69 -22.57
C GLU A 285 -18.96 51.76 -23.68
N VAL A 286 -18.48 50.58 -24.10
CA VAL A 286 -18.49 50.24 -25.53
C VAL A 286 -19.11 48.86 -25.71
N CYS A 287 -20.32 48.90 -26.25
CA CYS A 287 -21.04 47.83 -26.90
C CYS A 287 -20.20 47.24 -28.05
N GLY A 288 -20.19 45.91 -28.19
CA GLY A 288 -19.49 45.24 -29.28
C GLY A 288 -19.71 43.74 -29.24
N ASP A 289 -20.80 43.33 -29.88
CA ASP A 289 -21.27 41.97 -30.04
C ASP A 289 -20.17 40.95 -30.40
N ALA A 290 -20.14 39.85 -29.66
CA ALA A 290 -19.73 38.56 -30.21
C ALA A 290 -20.54 37.46 -29.53
N HIS A 291 -21.56 37.01 -30.24
CA HIS A 291 -22.39 35.87 -29.92
C HIS A 291 -21.56 34.63 -29.55
N GLY A 292 -21.85 34.07 -28.38
CA GLY A 292 -21.26 32.83 -27.88
C GLY A 292 -22.17 32.20 -26.84
N THR A 293 -23.26 31.62 -27.32
CA THR A 293 -24.40 31.02 -26.64
C THR A 293 -24.03 30.18 -25.39
N LYS A 294 -24.39 30.67 -24.19
CA LYS A 294 -24.54 29.82 -22.99
C LYS A 294 -26.00 29.78 -22.58
N ARG A 295 -26.62 28.63 -22.86
CA ARG A 295 -27.89 28.16 -22.28
C ARG A 295 -27.79 28.21 -20.75
N THR A 296 -28.56 29.08 -20.13
CA THR A 296 -28.89 29.07 -18.70
C THR A 296 -30.07 28.14 -18.46
N ARG A 297 -29.85 27.06 -17.68
CA ARG A 297 -30.94 26.36 -16.99
C ARG A 297 -31.10 27.01 -15.62
N ARG A 298 -32.28 27.61 -15.45
CA ARG A 298 -32.83 28.21 -14.24
C ARG A 298 -33.39 27.09 -13.36
N SER A 299 -33.05 27.09 -12.07
CA SER A 299 -33.95 26.58 -11.03
C SER A 299 -33.65 27.34 -9.75
N GLU A 300 -34.66 28.11 -9.36
CA GLU A 300 -34.84 28.75 -8.07
C GLU A 300 -34.99 27.65 -7.02
N ASP A 301 -34.30 27.76 -5.88
CA ASP A 301 -34.88 27.31 -4.62
C ASP A 301 -34.29 28.10 -3.45
N SER A 302 -35.21 28.56 -2.63
CA SER A 302 -35.06 29.46 -1.50
C SER A 302 -34.82 28.69 -0.21
N ARG A 303 -33.96 29.21 0.66
CA ARG A 303 -34.11 29.03 2.12
C ARG A 303 -33.30 30.06 2.90
N GLU A 304 -34.04 30.74 3.79
CA GLU A 304 -33.58 31.69 4.79
C GLU A 304 -32.43 31.14 5.62
N ARG A 305 -31.38 31.96 5.79
CA ARG A 305 -30.33 31.74 6.79
C ARG A 305 -30.71 32.45 8.08
N VAL A 306 -30.84 31.66 9.15
CA VAL A 306 -30.85 32.13 10.54
C VAL A 306 -29.41 32.50 10.96
N PRO A 307 -29.16 33.61 11.67
CA PRO A 307 -27.81 33.98 12.09
C PRO A 307 -27.30 33.09 13.23
N ALA A 308 -26.02 32.74 13.15
CA ALA A 308 -25.30 31.94 14.13
C ALA A 308 -25.03 32.71 15.44
N PRO A 309 -24.95 32.02 16.60
CA PRO A 309 -24.63 32.64 17.87
C PRO A 309 -23.15 33.02 17.97
N VAL A 310 -22.92 34.21 18.52
CA VAL A 310 -21.60 34.77 18.85
C VAL A 310 -21.09 34.10 20.13
N PHE A 311 -20.01 33.33 20.03
CA PHE A 311 -19.28 32.82 21.20
C PHE A 311 -18.21 33.84 21.63
N ALA A 312 -18.23 34.17 22.92
CA ALA A 312 -17.24 35.02 23.58
C ALA A 312 -15.90 34.27 23.76
N PRO A 313 -14.76 34.99 23.76
CA PRO A 313 -13.45 34.38 24.00
C PRO A 313 -13.30 33.95 25.47
N VAL A 314 -12.90 32.70 25.66
CA VAL A 314 -12.50 32.13 26.95
C VAL A 314 -11.09 32.60 27.27
N THR A 315 -10.91 33.15 28.46
CA THR A 315 -9.65 33.62 29.02
C THR A 315 -8.71 32.46 29.33
N GLU A 316 -7.49 32.53 28.81
CA GLU A 316 -6.37 31.66 29.17
C GLU A 316 -6.06 31.78 30.67
N THR A 317 -6.05 30.64 31.36
CA THR A 317 -5.59 30.55 32.75
C THR A 317 -4.17 30.00 32.71
N GLU A 318 -3.23 30.80 33.23
CA GLU A 318 -1.82 30.44 33.38
C GLU A 318 -1.69 29.21 34.29
N VAL A 319 -1.10 28.13 33.76
CA VAL A 319 -0.66 26.98 34.55
C VAL A 319 0.84 27.14 34.78
N GLY A 320 1.20 27.20 36.06
CA GLY A 320 2.55 27.40 36.54
C GLY A 320 3.48 26.25 36.22
N ASN A 321 4.74 26.62 35.97
CA ASN A 321 5.90 25.73 35.99
C ASN A 321 6.10 25.20 37.42
N GLU A 322 6.01 23.89 37.60
CA GLU A 322 6.64 23.21 38.74
C GLU A 322 7.86 22.45 38.24
N GLU A 323 9.01 22.81 38.80
CA GLU A 323 10.31 22.22 38.55
C GLU A 323 10.34 20.81 39.18
N GLY A 324 10.49 19.79 38.34
CA GLY A 324 10.65 18.40 38.75
C GLY A 324 12.09 18.12 39.19
N GLU A 325 12.25 18.00 40.50
CA GLU A 325 13.42 17.54 41.26
C GLU A 325 13.88 16.14 40.82
N ILE A 326 15.17 16.01 40.52
CA ILE A 326 15.83 14.76 40.15
C ILE A 326 16.18 14.01 41.43
N ILE A 327 15.50 12.90 41.71
CA ILE A 327 15.86 11.98 42.79
C ILE A 327 16.75 10.89 42.19
N GLU A 328 18.03 10.92 42.55
CA GLU A 328 18.96 9.81 42.42
C GLU A 328 18.54 8.69 43.38
N VAL A 329 18.30 7.48 42.85
CA VAL A 329 18.17 6.27 43.67
C VAL A 329 19.34 5.37 43.34
N GLU A 330 20.33 5.36 44.24
CA GLU A 330 21.38 4.37 44.31
C GLU A 330 20.83 3.02 44.82
N GLY A 331 21.26 1.93 44.17
CA GLY A 331 21.65 0.65 44.74
C GLY A 331 20.73 -0.07 45.73
N SER A 332 20.30 -1.29 45.36
CA SER A 332 20.41 -2.41 46.31
C SER A 332 20.47 -3.75 45.58
N ASP A 333 21.58 -4.43 45.77
CA ASP A 333 21.77 -5.86 45.56
C ASP A 333 20.87 -6.65 46.51
N GLY A 334 20.28 -7.74 46.02
CA GLY A 334 19.41 -8.59 46.84
C GLY A 334 19.11 -9.95 46.22
N SER A 335 19.93 -10.94 46.55
CA SER A 335 19.68 -12.37 46.32
C SER A 335 18.45 -12.90 47.09
N SER A 336 17.73 -13.88 46.53
CA SER A 336 17.12 -15.06 47.23
C SER A 336 16.08 -15.71 46.28
N THR A 337 16.33 -16.92 45.77
CA THR A 337 15.89 -18.25 46.26
C THR A 337 14.37 -18.51 46.26
N VAL A 338 13.99 -19.52 45.46
CA VAL A 338 13.11 -20.67 45.77
C VAL A 338 11.59 -20.46 45.90
N GLY A 339 10.84 -21.30 45.16
CA GLY A 339 9.42 -21.64 45.34
C GLY A 339 8.67 -21.56 44.01
N GLY A 340 8.28 -22.62 43.31
CA GLY A 340 7.79 -23.91 43.79
C GLY A 340 6.32 -23.78 44.17
N GLY A 341 5.42 -23.89 43.19
CA GLY A 341 3.98 -23.75 43.39
C GLY A 341 3.19 -24.30 42.21
N GLU A 342 3.04 -25.63 42.20
CA GLU A 342 2.01 -26.34 41.44
C GLU A 342 0.64 -25.94 42.00
N GLY A 343 -0.28 -25.59 41.10
CA GLY A 343 -1.65 -25.21 41.43
C GLY A 343 -2.60 -25.85 40.44
N ASP A 344 -2.95 -27.10 40.71
CA ASP A 344 -4.08 -27.79 40.10
C ASP A 344 -5.38 -27.08 40.48
N GLY A 345 -6.14 -26.71 39.46
CA GLY A 345 -7.44 -26.05 39.59
C GLY A 345 -8.46 -26.70 38.67
N ASP A 346 -8.90 -27.90 39.06
CA ASP A 346 -10.11 -28.54 38.55
C ASP A 346 -11.32 -27.65 38.85
N GLY A 347 -12.00 -27.21 37.80
CA GLY A 347 -13.22 -26.43 37.86
C GLY A 347 -14.24 -26.94 36.85
N ALA A 348 -14.87 -28.06 37.19
CA ALA A 348 -16.06 -28.56 36.53
C ALA A 348 -17.23 -27.58 36.74
N ALA A 349 -17.87 -27.15 35.66
CA ALA A 349 -19.20 -26.57 35.69
C ALA A 349 -19.98 -27.11 34.49
N GLU A 350 -20.72 -28.16 34.78
CA GLU A 350 -21.83 -28.66 33.96
C GLU A 350 -22.91 -27.58 33.88
N GLY A 351 -23.43 -27.37 32.67
CA GLY A 351 -24.51 -26.45 32.38
C GLY A 351 -25.33 -26.99 31.22
N GLU A 352 -26.12 -28.02 31.52
CA GLU A 352 -27.24 -28.49 30.69
C GLU A 352 -28.26 -27.36 30.51
N ALA A 353 -28.67 -27.11 29.27
CA ALA A 353 -29.94 -26.46 28.96
C ALA A 353 -30.40 -26.92 27.58
N ASP A 354 -31.20 -27.98 27.59
CA ASP A 354 -32.04 -28.42 26.49
C ASP A 354 -33.01 -27.30 26.08
N GLY A 355 -33.11 -27.10 24.77
CA GLY A 355 -34.03 -26.15 24.15
C GLY A 355 -34.50 -26.68 22.82
N GLU A 356 -35.29 -27.75 22.86
CA GLU A 356 -36.08 -28.23 21.73
C GLU A 356 -37.09 -27.16 21.32
N GLY A 357 -36.95 -26.68 20.08
CA GLY A 357 -37.89 -25.78 19.44
C GLY A 357 -38.26 -26.32 18.07
N GLU A 358 -39.16 -27.31 18.07
CA GLU A 358 -39.87 -27.73 16.87
C GLU A 358 -40.75 -26.57 16.37
N GLY A 359 -40.54 -26.18 15.11
CA GLY A 359 -41.33 -25.16 14.43
C GLY A 359 -41.47 -25.52 12.96
N GLY A 360 -42.40 -26.42 12.69
CA GLY A 360 -42.87 -26.75 11.34
C GLY A 360 -43.50 -25.54 10.65
N GLY A 361 -43.32 -25.48 9.34
CA GLY A 361 -43.85 -24.43 8.49
C GLY A 361 -43.68 -24.78 7.03
N ASP A 362 -44.40 -25.81 6.59
CA ASP A 362 -44.71 -26.04 5.18
C ASP A 362 -45.49 -24.84 4.62
N VAL A 363 -44.95 -24.18 3.60
CA VAL A 363 -45.75 -23.34 2.69
C VAL A 363 -45.28 -23.59 1.25
N GLU A 364 -46.03 -24.50 0.63
CA GLU A 364 -46.60 -24.43 -0.72
C GLU A 364 -45.93 -23.52 -1.76
N GLY A 365 -45.36 -24.18 -2.76
CA GLY A 365 -45.78 -24.06 -4.16
C GLY A 365 -45.99 -22.66 -4.74
N ASN A 366 -45.08 -22.27 -5.63
CA ASN A 366 -45.45 -21.35 -6.71
C ASN A 366 -44.78 -21.81 -8.01
N GLU A 367 -45.46 -22.72 -8.69
CA GLU A 367 -45.28 -22.98 -10.12
C GLU A 367 -45.98 -21.85 -10.88
N GLY A 368 -45.22 -21.13 -11.68
CA GLY A 368 -45.71 -20.11 -12.61
C GLY A 368 -44.88 -20.20 -13.88
N GLU A 369 -45.30 -21.10 -14.75
CA GLU A 369 -45.08 -21.01 -16.20
C GLU A 369 -45.73 -19.72 -16.72
N ASP A 370 -45.08 -19.02 -17.65
CA ASP A 370 -45.68 -18.51 -18.88
C ASP A 370 -44.67 -17.65 -19.68
N ASP A 371 -44.20 -18.27 -20.75
CA ASP A 371 -44.31 -17.83 -22.15
C ASP A 371 -43.98 -16.39 -22.63
N SER A 372 -43.54 -16.40 -23.89
CA SER A 372 -43.42 -15.32 -24.89
C SER A 372 -42.11 -14.49 -24.86
N ALA A 373 -41.16 -14.70 -25.78
CA ALA A 373 -41.15 -14.52 -27.24
C ALA A 373 -40.91 -13.08 -27.71
N GLU A 374 -39.95 -12.97 -28.63
CA GLU A 374 -39.73 -11.94 -29.65
C GLU A 374 -39.11 -10.58 -29.25
N ALA A 375 -37.88 -10.34 -29.71
CA ALA A 375 -37.60 -9.39 -30.80
C ALA A 375 -36.08 -9.11 -30.89
N VAL A 376 -35.38 -9.87 -31.74
CA VAL A 376 -34.03 -9.51 -32.21
C VAL A 376 -34.23 -8.80 -33.56
N SER A 377 -34.37 -7.48 -33.52
CA SER A 377 -34.31 -6.64 -34.71
C SER A 377 -32.85 -6.39 -35.08
N GLY A 378 -32.52 -6.66 -36.34
CA GLY A 378 -31.21 -6.40 -36.93
C GLY A 378 -30.80 -4.93 -36.89
N GLY A 379 -29.50 -4.73 -36.92
CA GLY A 379 -28.83 -3.46 -37.19
C GLY A 379 -27.67 -3.76 -38.12
N GLU A 380 -27.65 -3.04 -39.23
CA GLU A 380 -26.90 -3.29 -40.45
C GLU A 380 -25.38 -3.11 -40.31
N LEU A 381 -24.71 -3.73 -41.28
CA LEU A 381 -23.29 -3.65 -41.58
C LEU A 381 -22.92 -2.21 -41.94
N GLU A 382 -21.98 -1.61 -41.22
CA GLU A 382 -21.22 -0.47 -41.73
C GLU A 382 -19.92 -0.96 -42.36
N GLU A 383 -19.74 -0.47 -43.57
CA GLU A 383 -18.68 -0.78 -44.52
C GLU A 383 -17.39 -0.05 -44.15
N GLY A 384 -16.26 -0.76 -44.34
CA GLY A 384 -15.09 -0.20 -45.03
C GLY A 384 -14.22 0.80 -44.27
N GLU A 385 -13.27 0.28 -43.49
CA GLU A 385 -11.97 0.97 -43.33
C GLU A 385 -10.88 0.18 -44.08
N MET A 386 -10.40 0.82 -45.16
CA MET A 386 -9.28 0.39 -45.99
C MET A 386 -7.99 0.43 -45.18
N LEU A 387 -7.36 -0.73 -45.00
CA LEU A 387 -5.96 -0.82 -44.60
C LEU A 387 -5.07 -0.55 -45.82
N PRO A 388 -4.06 0.33 -45.74
CA PRO A 388 -3.09 0.49 -46.81
C PRO A 388 -2.12 -0.70 -46.85
N ASP A 389 -1.88 -1.17 -48.08
CA ASP A 389 -0.92 -2.20 -48.47
C ASP A 389 0.47 -1.96 -47.86
N LEU A 390 0.98 -2.97 -47.16
CA LEU A 390 2.39 -3.07 -46.80
C LEU A 390 3.14 -3.65 -48.01
N PRO A 391 4.25 -3.04 -48.46
CA PRO A 391 5.03 -3.57 -49.55
C PRO A 391 5.74 -4.87 -49.14
N ASP A 392 5.64 -5.84 -50.05
CA ASP A 392 6.35 -7.09 -50.08
C ASP A 392 7.87 -6.90 -50.03
N SER A 393 8.49 -7.84 -49.29
CA SER A 393 9.85 -8.38 -49.39
C SER A 393 10.80 -7.77 -50.41
N ASP A 394 11.98 -7.36 -49.93
CA ASP A 394 13.22 -7.59 -50.65
C ASP A 394 14.14 -8.49 -49.82
N ASP A 395 14.55 -9.56 -50.47
CA ASP A 395 15.61 -10.49 -50.13
C ASP A 395 16.87 -9.80 -49.64
N GLU A 396 17.57 -10.38 -48.66
CA GLU A 396 19.03 -10.56 -48.77
C GLU A 396 19.46 -11.89 -48.15
N ASP A 397 20.06 -12.69 -49.03
CA ASP A 397 20.80 -13.90 -48.78
C ASP A 397 22.10 -13.65 -47.97
N VAL A 398 22.75 -14.77 -47.67
CA VAL A 398 24.20 -14.96 -47.47
C VAL A 398 24.79 -14.71 -46.07
N HIS A 399 24.95 -15.76 -45.28
CA HIS A 399 26.23 -16.52 -45.21
C HIS A 399 26.17 -17.57 -44.10
N GLY A 400 26.34 -18.83 -44.49
CA GLY A 400 26.64 -19.92 -43.57
C GLY A 400 28.04 -19.78 -42.96
N VAL A 401 28.17 -20.20 -41.71
CA VAL A 401 29.43 -20.66 -41.14
C VAL A 401 29.14 -21.95 -40.38
N GLU A 402 29.49 -23.06 -41.03
CA GLU A 402 29.70 -24.34 -40.39
C GLU A 402 30.93 -24.23 -39.49
N GLY A 403 30.77 -24.63 -38.24
CA GLY A 403 31.85 -24.75 -37.26
C GLY A 403 31.78 -26.11 -36.61
N GLU A 404 32.21 -27.13 -37.33
CA GLU A 404 32.59 -28.42 -36.77
C GLU A 404 33.85 -28.21 -35.90
N GLY A 405 33.79 -28.70 -34.66
CA GLY A 405 34.91 -28.66 -33.73
C GLY A 405 34.79 -29.81 -32.74
N GLY A 406 35.23 -30.99 -33.16
CA GLY A 406 35.43 -32.15 -32.31
C GLY A 406 36.51 -31.94 -31.25
N GLY A 407 36.41 -32.71 -30.18
CA GLY A 407 37.35 -32.74 -29.08
C GLY A 407 37.02 -33.89 -28.14
N ASP A 408 37.49 -35.07 -28.52
CA ASP A 408 37.59 -36.27 -27.70
C ASP A 408 38.52 -36.08 -26.49
N ASP A 409 38.41 -37.04 -25.56
CA ASP A 409 39.41 -37.54 -24.62
C ASP A 409 39.53 -36.96 -23.20
N ALA A 410 39.21 -37.85 -22.23
CA ALA A 410 39.97 -38.25 -21.02
C ALA A 410 39.03 -38.34 -19.80
N ALA A 411 38.61 -39.52 -19.33
CA ALA A 411 39.36 -40.55 -18.58
C ALA A 411 39.83 -40.11 -17.17
N GLU A 412 39.09 -40.53 -16.13
CA GLU A 412 39.55 -40.98 -14.79
C GLU A 412 38.28 -41.34 -13.98
N ALA A 413 38.00 -42.58 -13.57
CA ALA A 413 38.69 -43.50 -12.65
C ALA A 413 38.57 -43.11 -11.15
N GLY A 414 38.05 -44.05 -10.35
CA GLY A 414 38.07 -44.06 -8.87
C GLY A 414 36.84 -43.42 -8.22
N GLU A 415 36.19 -43.95 -7.19
CA GLU A 415 36.52 -45.02 -6.26
C GLU A 415 35.23 -45.66 -5.71
N ARG A 416 35.34 -46.98 -5.46
CA ARG A 416 34.46 -47.73 -4.57
C ARG A 416 34.90 -47.45 -3.13
N GLY A 417 33.97 -47.16 -2.25
CA GLY A 417 34.14 -47.29 -0.79
C GLY A 417 32.79 -47.72 -0.22
N ASP A 418 32.55 -49.01 -0.03
CA ASP A 418 32.87 -49.85 1.12
C ASP A 418 31.87 -49.71 2.28
N ALA A 419 31.46 -50.89 2.75
CA ALA A 419 30.46 -51.12 3.75
C ALA A 419 30.99 -50.81 5.15
N MET A 420 30.11 -50.33 6.05
CA MET A 420 30.22 -50.66 7.47
C MET A 420 28.82 -50.77 8.09
N ASN A 421 28.47 -52.02 8.42
CA ASN A 421 27.65 -52.35 9.58
C ASN A 421 28.26 -51.73 10.83
N VAL A 422 27.45 -51.15 11.71
CA VAL A 422 27.60 -51.27 13.17
C VAL A 422 26.20 -51.34 13.78
N ASP A 423 26.11 -52.17 14.82
CA ASP A 423 24.99 -52.76 15.55
C ASP A 423 23.78 -51.90 15.95
#